data_AF-A0A7Y9IW43-F1
#
_entry.id   AF-A0A7Y9IW43-F1
#
_cell.length_a   1.000
_cell.length_b   1.000
_cell.length_c   1.000
_cell.angle_alpha   90.00
_cell.angle_beta   90.00
_cell.angle_gamma   90.00
#
_symmetry.space_group_name_H-M   'P 1'
#
loop_
_entity.id
_entity.type
_entity.pdbx_description
1 polymer ?
#
loop_
_entity_poly.entity_id
_entity_poly.type
_entity_poly.pdbx_seq_one_letter_code
_entity_poly.pdbx_strand_id
1 'polypeptide(L)'
;MTPESLVHTTDLLAQLNRVIQETLQHADNSQRPPPRVFMVYLASFFQYNVDQGGFAQLFYNARGENLAEIDDMLQEAKATTAQQSYHQAVELCLNAQPAYQEFLASDFVSASDLKNALHGVSIEYFRQGSSFLAEAADFIEASREPVDAWVRSQAPV
;
A
#
# COMPACT_ATOMS: atom_id res chain seq x y z
N MET A 1 6.36 -14.49 -13.77
CA MET A 1 7.43 -14.04 -12.85
C MET A 1 8.04 -15.26 -12.17
N THR A 2 9.35 -15.31 -11.94
CA THR A 2 10.00 -16.44 -11.23
C THR A 2 9.99 -16.18 -9.72
N PRO A 3 10.09 -17.23 -8.88
CA PRO A 3 10.24 -17.06 -7.43
C PRO A 3 11.42 -16.15 -7.05
N GLU A 4 12.54 -16.26 -7.75
CA GLU A 4 13.73 -15.42 -7.52
C GLU A 4 13.46 -13.95 -7.80
N SER A 5 12.76 -13.62 -8.89
CA SER A 5 12.35 -12.24 -9.17
C SER A 5 11.38 -11.70 -8.12
N LEU A 6 10.48 -12.53 -7.57
CA LEU A 6 9.57 -12.11 -6.50
C LEU A 6 10.33 -11.76 -5.21
N VAL A 7 11.31 -12.60 -4.83
CA VAL A 7 12.16 -12.34 -3.66
C VAL A 7 12.92 -11.03 -3.86
N HIS A 8 13.52 -10.84 -5.04
CA HIS A 8 14.24 -9.61 -5.35
C HIS A 8 13.35 -8.36 -5.23
N THR A 9 12.15 -8.38 -5.80
CA THR A 9 11.21 -7.25 -5.72
C THR A 9 10.75 -6.99 -4.29
N THR A 10 10.51 -8.04 -3.50
CA THR A 10 10.19 -7.93 -2.07
C THR A 10 11.30 -7.20 -1.31
N ASP A 11 12.54 -7.68 -1.46
CA ASP A 11 13.70 -7.14 -0.77
C ASP A 11 13.97 -5.69 -1.17
N LEU A 12 13.80 -5.37 -2.46
CA LEU A 12 13.96 -4.01 -2.96
C LEU A 12 12.91 -3.07 -2.37
N LEU A 13 11.63 -3.44 -2.38
CA LEU A 13 10.58 -2.62 -1.79
C LEU A 13 10.84 -2.36 -0.30
N ALA A 14 11.21 -3.40 0.44
CA ALA A 14 11.57 -3.29 1.85
C ALA A 14 12.79 -2.37 2.07
N GLN A 15 13.82 -2.47 1.23
CA GLN A 15 14.98 -1.60 1.26
C GLN A 15 14.61 -0.13 1.00
N LEU A 16 13.86 0.14 -0.07
CA LEU A 16 13.44 1.50 -0.43
C LEU A 16 12.58 2.12 0.67
N ASN A 17 11.62 1.37 1.21
CA ASN A 17 10.79 1.87 2.31
C ASN A 17 11.62 2.20 3.55
N ARG A 18 12.59 1.35 3.90
CA ARG A 18 13.46 1.58 5.05
C ARG A 18 14.24 2.89 4.91
N VAL A 19 14.89 3.13 3.76
CA VAL A 19 15.63 4.37 3.56
C VAL A 19 14.70 5.59 3.54
N ILE A 20 13.48 5.45 3.03
CA ILE A 20 12.46 6.51 3.08
C ILE A 20 12.11 6.85 4.53
N GLN A 21 11.81 5.84 5.34
CA GLN A 21 11.45 6.03 6.76
C GLN A 21 12.60 6.65 7.56
N GLU A 22 13.82 6.15 7.38
CA GLU A 22 15.02 6.70 8.02
C GLU A 22 15.23 8.18 7.62
N THR A 23 15.05 8.50 6.34
CA THR A 23 15.17 9.87 5.84
C THR A 23 14.08 10.78 6.42
N LEU A 24 12.83 10.31 6.47
CA LEU A 24 11.72 11.07 7.06
C LEU A 24 11.92 11.36 8.55
N GLN A 25 12.58 10.49 9.30
CA GLN A 25 12.89 10.73 10.72
C GLN A 25 13.89 11.87 10.94
N HIS A 26 14.72 12.16 9.94
CA HIS A 26 15.77 13.18 10.00
C HIS A 26 15.46 14.44 9.20
N ALA A 27 14.55 14.34 8.23
CA ALA A 27 14.09 15.47 7.43
C ALA A 27 13.27 16.45 8.28
N ASP A 28 13.26 17.71 7.87
CA ASP A 28 12.29 18.67 8.40
C ASP A 28 10.87 18.17 8.09
N ASN A 29 10.13 17.81 9.15
CA ASN A 29 8.78 17.22 9.11
C ASN A 29 7.74 18.05 8.34
N SER A 30 8.09 19.25 7.87
CA SER A 30 7.22 20.12 7.09
C SER A 30 7.15 19.80 5.59
N GLN A 31 8.09 19.02 5.02
CA GLN A 31 8.08 18.69 3.59
C GLN A 31 7.61 17.26 3.30
N ARG A 32 6.51 17.15 2.53
CA ARG A 32 6.09 15.88 1.94
C ARG A 32 7.15 15.38 0.94
N PRO A 33 7.47 14.08 0.92
CA PRO A 33 8.34 13.51 -0.11
C PRO A 33 7.82 13.82 -1.53
N PRO A 34 8.71 13.84 -2.54
CA PRO A 34 8.29 13.90 -3.94
C PRO A 34 7.28 12.79 -4.27
N PRO A 35 6.35 13.01 -5.20
CA PRO A 35 5.25 12.06 -5.48
C PRO A 35 5.71 10.61 -5.68
N ARG A 36 6.79 10.38 -6.45
CA ARG A 36 7.32 9.03 -6.68
C ARG A 36 7.81 8.34 -5.41
N VAL A 37 8.49 9.08 -4.54
CA VAL A 37 8.97 8.57 -3.25
C VAL A 37 7.79 8.25 -2.34
N PHE A 38 6.79 9.14 -2.31
CA PHE A 38 5.58 8.91 -1.54
C PHE A 38 4.80 7.68 -2.04
N MET A 39 4.74 7.44 -3.36
CA MET A 39 4.12 6.24 -3.91
C MET A 39 4.86 4.94 -3.51
N VAL A 40 6.18 4.95 -3.35
CA VAL A 40 6.93 3.78 -2.83
C VAL A 40 6.57 3.49 -1.37
N TYR A 41 6.42 4.54 -0.57
CA TYR A 41 5.92 4.40 0.80
C TYR A 41 4.51 3.78 0.81
N LEU A 42 3.60 4.27 -0.05
CA LEU A 42 2.25 3.71 -0.18
C LEU A 42 2.24 2.28 -0.71
N ALA A 43 3.11 1.93 -1.66
CA ALA A 43 3.25 0.55 -2.15
C ALA A 43 3.66 -0.40 -1.03
N SER A 44 4.58 0.04 -0.16
CA SER A 44 5.02 -0.73 1.01
C SER A 44 3.91 -0.87 2.05
N PHE A 45 3.18 0.23 2.31
CA PHE A 45 2.01 0.23 3.18
C PHE A 45 0.91 -0.70 2.66
N PHE A 46 0.59 -0.63 1.36
CA PHE A 46 -0.37 -1.50 0.71
C PHE A 46 0.02 -2.97 0.84
N GLN A 47 1.23 -3.32 0.41
CA GLN A 47 1.73 -4.70 0.45
C GLN A 47 1.67 -5.27 1.86
N TYR A 48 2.18 -4.53 2.85
CA TYR A 48 2.19 -4.99 4.24
C TYR A 48 0.77 -5.25 4.76
N ASN A 49 -0.16 -4.30 4.58
CA ASN A 49 -1.49 -4.45 5.14
C ASN A 49 -2.30 -5.56 4.46
N VAL A 50 -2.22 -5.63 3.13
CA VAL A 50 -2.95 -6.66 2.37
C VAL A 50 -2.42 -8.05 2.70
N ASP A 51 -1.10 -8.24 2.80
CA ASP A 51 -0.53 -9.54 3.17
C ASP A 51 -0.87 -9.97 4.60
N GLN A 52 -0.83 -9.04 5.56
CA GLN A 52 -1.00 -9.38 6.98
C GLN A 52 -2.46 -9.57 7.39
N GLY A 53 -3.39 -8.82 6.80
CA GLY A 53 -4.81 -8.86 7.20
C GLY A 53 -5.78 -8.48 6.10
N GLY A 54 -5.33 -8.50 4.85
CA GLY A 54 -6.16 -8.19 3.69
C GLY A 54 -6.58 -6.73 3.62
N PHE A 55 -7.59 -6.47 2.78
CA PHE A 55 -8.17 -5.14 2.63
C PHE A 55 -8.77 -4.62 3.94
N ALA A 56 -9.32 -5.48 4.81
CA ALA A 56 -9.83 -5.04 6.11
C ALA A 56 -8.74 -4.32 6.94
N GLN A 57 -7.54 -4.90 7.02
CA GLN A 57 -6.42 -4.27 7.71
C GLN A 57 -5.96 -2.99 7.01
N LEU A 58 -5.92 -2.98 5.68
CA LEU A 58 -5.56 -1.79 4.90
C LEU A 58 -6.46 -0.60 5.24
N PHE A 59 -7.78 -0.76 5.13
CA PHE A 59 -8.73 0.33 5.39
C PHE A 59 -8.73 0.77 6.85
N TYR A 60 -8.61 -0.19 7.78
CA TYR A 60 -8.53 0.12 9.21
C TYR A 60 -7.30 0.96 9.54
N ASN A 61 -6.12 0.59 9.02
CA ASN A 61 -4.87 1.30 9.28
C ASN A 61 -4.76 2.61 8.50
N ALA A 62 -5.37 2.70 7.32
CA ALA A 62 -5.41 3.93 6.54
C ALA A 62 -6.31 4.99 7.20
N ARG A 63 -7.35 4.59 7.96
CA ARG A 63 -8.30 5.51 8.63
C ARG A 63 -8.93 6.55 7.69
N GLY A 64 -9.09 6.21 6.42
CA GLY A 64 -9.58 7.13 5.39
C GLY A 64 -8.53 8.07 4.81
N GLU A 65 -7.30 8.03 5.29
CA GLU A 65 -6.18 8.81 4.76
C GLU A 65 -5.53 8.12 3.56
N ASN A 66 -5.04 8.92 2.61
CA ASN A 66 -4.27 8.48 1.45
C ASN A 66 -4.98 7.47 0.53
N LEU A 67 -6.30 7.27 0.66
CA LEU A 67 -7.03 6.28 -0.13
C LEU A 67 -7.01 6.62 -1.64
N ALA A 68 -7.09 7.90 -1.98
CA ALA A 68 -6.97 8.34 -3.37
C ALA A 68 -5.54 8.11 -3.88
N GLU A 69 -4.53 8.48 -3.09
CA GLU A 69 -3.13 8.27 -3.47
C GLU A 69 -2.71 6.80 -3.56
N ILE A 70 -3.36 5.91 -2.81
CA ILE A 70 -3.19 4.45 -2.97
C ILE A 70 -3.72 4.01 -4.33
N ASP A 71 -4.87 4.53 -4.78
CA ASP A 71 -5.39 4.21 -6.13
C ASP A 71 -4.45 4.72 -7.22
N ASP A 72 -4.00 5.98 -7.11
CA ASP A 72 -3.03 6.56 -8.05
C ASP A 72 -1.73 5.73 -8.10
N MET A 73 -1.27 5.24 -6.95
CA MET A 73 -0.10 4.36 -6.86
C MET A 73 -0.36 3.02 -7.55
N LEU A 74 -1.51 2.37 -7.33
CA LEU A 74 -1.84 1.09 -7.97
C LEU A 74 -1.95 1.24 -9.49
N GLN A 75 -2.50 2.36 -9.96
CA GLN A 75 -2.58 2.70 -11.37
C GLN A 75 -1.19 2.90 -11.99
N GLU A 76 -0.34 3.71 -11.37
CA GLU A 76 1.04 3.97 -11.83
C GLU A 76 1.89 2.70 -11.80
N ALA A 77 1.68 1.83 -10.80
CA ALA A 77 2.32 0.53 -10.69
C ALA A 77 1.79 -0.50 -11.71
N LYS A 78 0.74 -0.17 -12.46
CA LYS A 78 0.02 -1.09 -13.37
C LYS A 78 -0.46 -2.36 -12.65
N ALA A 79 -0.74 -2.26 -11.36
CA ALA A 79 -1.20 -3.34 -10.51
C ALA A 79 -2.70 -3.58 -10.71
N THR A 80 -3.08 -4.03 -11.90
CA THR A 80 -4.46 -4.09 -12.40
C THR A 80 -5.36 -4.93 -11.49
N THR A 81 -4.88 -6.08 -11.05
CA THR A 81 -5.62 -7.02 -10.19
C THR A 81 -5.79 -6.42 -8.80
N ALA A 82 -4.70 -5.94 -8.22
CA ALA A 82 -4.72 -5.24 -6.94
C ALA A 82 -5.64 -4.00 -6.96
N GLN A 83 -5.62 -3.22 -8.05
CA GLN A 83 -6.46 -2.03 -8.23
C GLN A 83 -7.95 -2.39 -8.31
N GLN A 84 -8.31 -3.42 -9.09
CA GLN A 84 -9.70 -3.87 -9.19
C GLN A 84 -10.24 -4.34 -7.83
N SER A 85 -9.47 -5.14 -7.10
CA SER A 85 -9.85 -5.57 -5.74
C SER A 85 -9.90 -4.41 -4.75
N TYR A 86 -8.99 -3.44 -4.89
CA TYR A 86 -9.03 -2.21 -4.11
C TYR A 86 -10.31 -1.41 -4.36
N HIS A 87 -10.72 -1.22 -5.62
CA HIS A 87 -11.98 -0.54 -5.97
C HIS A 87 -13.20 -1.26 -5.40
N GLN A 88 -13.27 -2.59 -5.48
CA GLN A 88 -14.36 -3.36 -4.86
C GLN A 88 -14.42 -3.13 -3.34
N ALA A 89 -13.27 -3.09 -2.66
CA ALA A 89 -13.20 -2.81 -1.23
C ALA A 89 -13.61 -1.36 -0.90
N VAL A 90 -13.22 -0.38 -1.72
CA VAL A 90 -13.68 1.02 -1.60
C VAL A 90 -15.21 1.09 -1.73
N GLU A 91 -15.79 0.42 -2.74
CA GLU A 91 -17.24 0.40 -2.96
C GLU A 91 -18.00 -0.18 -1.77
N LEU A 92 -17.50 -1.25 -1.13
CA LEU A 92 -18.09 -1.79 0.10
C LEU A 92 -18.10 -0.75 1.23
N CYS A 93 -17.00 -0.03 1.44
CA CYS A 93 -16.90 1.01 2.46
C CYS A 93 -17.83 2.20 2.18
N LEU A 94 -17.98 2.61 0.92
CA LEU A 94 -18.87 3.70 0.51
C LEU A 94 -20.35 3.32 0.66
N ASN A 95 -20.72 2.10 0.25
CA ASN A 95 -22.10 1.62 0.33
C ASN A 95 -22.56 1.36 1.78
N ALA A 96 -21.62 1.22 2.71
CA ALA A 96 -21.90 0.96 4.12
C ALA A 96 -21.26 2.02 5.05
N GLN A 97 -21.36 3.31 4.69
CA GLN A 97 -20.65 4.38 5.40
C GLN A 97 -20.82 4.40 6.93
N PRO A 98 -22.02 4.21 7.53
CA PRO A 98 -22.14 4.13 8.98
C PRO A 98 -21.35 2.96 9.58
N ALA A 99 -21.46 1.77 8.96
CA ALA A 99 -20.71 0.59 9.38
C ALA A 99 -19.20 0.77 9.19
N TYR A 100 -18.78 1.54 8.20
CA TYR A 100 -17.37 1.90 8.02
C TYR A 100 -16.85 2.77 9.16
N GLN A 101 -17.61 3.79 9.59
CA GLN A 101 -17.22 4.61 10.74
C GLN A 101 -17.17 3.80 12.04
N GLU A 102 -18.15 2.90 12.26
CA GLU A 102 -18.14 1.98 13.40
C GLU A 102 -16.93 1.04 13.34
N PHE A 103 -16.61 0.52 12.16
CA PHE A 103 -15.43 -0.32 11.95
C PHE A 103 -14.13 0.43 12.29
N LEU A 104 -13.97 1.67 11.85
CA LEU A 104 -12.79 2.49 12.17
C LEU A 104 -12.69 2.84 13.67
N ALA A 105 -13.82 2.93 14.38
CA ALA A 105 -13.87 3.19 15.82
C ALA A 105 -13.71 1.91 16.67
N SER A 106 -13.72 0.73 16.05
CA SER A 106 -13.62 -0.55 16.73
C SER A 106 -12.20 -0.90 17.18
N ASP A 107 -12.04 -2.02 17.88
CA ASP A 107 -10.74 -2.59 18.29
C ASP A 107 -10.11 -3.48 17.21
N PHE A 108 -10.63 -3.47 15.98
CA PHE A 108 -10.32 -4.37 14.85
C PHE A 108 -10.62 -5.86 15.08
N VAL A 109 -10.49 -6.37 16.31
CA VAL A 109 -10.69 -7.80 16.64
C VAL A 109 -12.17 -8.17 16.62
N SER A 110 -13.03 -7.25 17.02
CA SER A 110 -14.48 -7.43 17.04
C SER A 110 -15.05 -7.87 15.68
N ALA A 111 -16.14 -8.64 15.73
CA ALA A 111 -16.87 -9.02 14.54
C ALA A 111 -17.54 -7.80 13.92
N SER A 112 -17.48 -7.70 12.59
CA SER A 112 -18.13 -6.64 11.82
C SER A 112 -18.50 -7.21 10.45
N ASP A 113 -19.72 -6.95 10.00
CA ASP A 113 -20.18 -7.39 8.68
C ASP A 113 -19.34 -6.77 7.55
N LEU A 114 -18.96 -5.50 7.70
CA LEU A 114 -18.08 -4.84 6.74
C LEU A 114 -16.68 -5.47 6.74
N LYS A 115 -16.11 -5.76 7.92
CA LYS A 115 -14.81 -6.46 8.03
C LYS A 115 -14.86 -7.82 7.33
N ASN A 116 -15.94 -8.58 7.53
CA ASN A 116 -16.13 -9.88 6.88
C ASN A 116 -16.25 -9.74 5.36
N ALA A 117 -16.96 -8.72 4.86
CA ALA A 117 -17.07 -8.44 3.43
C ALA A 117 -15.71 -8.06 2.82
N LEU A 118 -14.93 -7.20 3.48
CA LEU A 118 -13.57 -6.84 3.07
C LEU A 118 -12.61 -8.05 3.08
N HIS A 119 -12.79 -8.97 4.03
CA HIS A 119 -12.06 -10.23 4.03
C HIS A 119 -12.43 -11.09 2.81
N GLY A 120 -13.70 -11.12 2.43
CA GLY A 120 -14.16 -11.77 1.19
C GLY A 120 -13.45 -11.26 -0.06
N VAL A 121 -13.28 -9.93 -0.19
CA VAL A 121 -12.49 -9.33 -1.28
C VAL A 121 -11.03 -9.81 -1.26
N SER A 122 -10.45 -9.91 -0.07
CA SER A 122 -9.06 -10.37 0.10
C SER A 122 -8.89 -11.83 -0.34
N ILE A 123 -9.83 -12.71 0.03
CA ILE A 123 -9.83 -14.10 -0.41
C ILE A 123 -9.89 -14.19 -1.94
N GLU A 124 -10.78 -13.44 -2.58
CA GLU A 124 -10.91 -13.45 -4.03
C GLU A 124 -9.66 -12.89 -4.73
N TYR A 125 -9.06 -11.82 -4.19
CA TYR A 125 -7.80 -11.29 -4.67
C TYR A 125 -6.69 -12.34 -4.64
N PHE A 126 -6.47 -13.01 -3.50
CA PHE A 126 -5.43 -14.05 -3.40
C PHE A 126 -5.71 -15.28 -4.28
N ARG A 127 -6.98 -15.61 -4.52
CA ARG A 127 -7.38 -16.72 -5.39
C ARG A 127 -7.01 -16.50 -6.86
N GLN A 128 -6.90 -15.25 -7.30
CA GLN A 128 -6.50 -14.92 -8.67
C GLN A 128 -5.03 -15.24 -8.96
N GLY A 129 -4.20 -15.45 -7.91
CA GLY A 129 -2.83 -15.94 -8.06
C GLY A 129 -1.81 -14.92 -8.56
N SER A 130 -2.23 -13.68 -8.81
CA SER A 130 -1.34 -12.54 -9.08
C SER A 130 -1.13 -11.76 -7.78
N SER A 131 0.12 -11.63 -7.34
CA SER A 131 0.47 -10.77 -6.21
C SER A 131 0.78 -9.35 -6.67
N PHE A 132 0.51 -8.37 -5.82
CA PHE A 132 0.87 -6.96 -6.07
C PHE A 132 2.34 -6.80 -6.46
N LEU A 133 3.25 -7.47 -5.74
CA LEU A 133 4.68 -7.44 -6.06
C LEU A 133 4.99 -7.96 -7.46
N ALA A 134 4.21 -8.90 -7.99
CA ALA A 134 4.38 -9.38 -9.35
C ALA A 134 3.93 -8.37 -10.40
N GLU A 135 2.86 -7.63 -10.12
CA GLU A 135 2.36 -6.62 -11.03
C GLU A 135 3.20 -5.33 -10.96
N ALA A 136 3.67 -4.97 -9.77
CA ALA A 136 4.38 -3.72 -9.49
C ALA A 136 5.91 -3.80 -9.65
N ALA A 137 6.46 -4.93 -10.10
CA ALA A 137 7.91 -5.16 -10.14
C ALA A 137 8.67 -4.06 -10.91
N ASP A 138 8.20 -3.69 -12.10
CA ASP A 138 8.81 -2.64 -12.93
C ASP A 138 8.73 -1.26 -12.25
N PHE A 139 7.61 -0.97 -11.59
CA PHE A 139 7.42 0.28 -10.86
C PHE A 139 8.39 0.39 -9.69
N ILE A 140 8.58 -0.69 -8.93
CA ILE A 140 9.48 -0.76 -7.78
C ILE A 140 10.92 -0.55 -8.25
N GLU A 141 11.36 -1.25 -9.30
CA GLU A 141 12.72 -1.09 -9.84
C GLU A 141 12.96 0.32 -10.36
N ALA A 142 12.02 0.87 -11.15
CA ALA A 142 12.12 2.23 -11.66
C ALA A 142 12.09 3.32 -10.58
N SER A 143 11.70 2.99 -9.35
CA SER A 143 11.66 3.93 -8.23
C SER A 143 13.00 4.05 -7.49
N ARG A 144 13.98 3.19 -7.76
CA ARG A 144 15.29 3.20 -7.10
C ARG A 144 16.01 4.55 -7.26
N GLU A 145 16.19 5.00 -8.49
CA GLU A 145 16.90 6.26 -8.77
C GLU A 145 16.19 7.49 -8.17
N PRO A 146 14.86 7.68 -8.31
CA PRO A 146 14.14 8.76 -7.65
C PRO A 146 14.30 8.77 -6.12
N VAL A 147 14.26 7.60 -5.47
CA VAL A 147 14.46 7.48 -4.02
C VAL A 147 15.89 7.87 -3.66
N ASP A 148 16.90 7.29 -4.32
CA ASP A 148 18.30 7.59 -4.05
C ASP A 148 18.63 9.08 -4.25
N ALA A 149 18.06 9.70 -5.30
CA ALA A 149 18.24 11.13 -5.57
C ALA A 149 17.65 12.00 -4.45
N TRP A 150 16.44 11.67 -3.98
CA TRP A 150 15.80 12.38 -2.88
C TRP A 150 16.55 12.19 -1.56
N VAL A 151 16.96 10.96 -1.21
CA VAL A 151 17.75 10.70 0.01
C VAL A 151 19.04 11.53 0.01
N ARG A 152 19.77 11.57 -1.11
CA ARG A 152 20.98 12.41 -1.24
C ARG A 152 20.69 13.90 -1.05
N SER A 153 19.52 14.38 -1.48
CA SER A 153 19.17 15.80 -1.33
C SER A 153 18.80 16.18 0.11
N GLN A 154 18.58 15.22 1.01
CA GLN A 154 18.29 15.45 2.43
C GLN A 154 19.54 15.41 3.32
N ALA A 155 20.71 15.04 2.77
CA ALA A 155 21.94 14.96 3.55
C ALA A 155 22.40 16.38 3.99
N PRO A 156 22.80 16.57 5.26
CA PRO A 156 23.35 17.84 5.71
C PRO A 156 24.63 18.18 4.92
N VAL A 157 24.71 19.41 4.43
CA VAL A 157 25.88 19.98 3.75
C VAL A 157 27.02 20.20 4.73
#